data_AF-A0A969GFD4-F1
#
_entry.id   AF-A0A969GFD4-F1
#
_cell.length_a   1.000
_cell.length_b   1.000
_cell.length_c   1.000
_cell.angle_alpha   90.00
_cell.angle_beta   90.00
_cell.angle_gamma   90.00
#
_symmetry.space_group_name_H-M   'P 1'
#
loop_
_entity.id
_entity.type
_entity.pdbx_description
1 polymer ?
#
loop_
_entity_poly.entity_id
_entity_poly.type
_entity_poly.pdbx_seq_one_letter_code
_entity_poly.pdbx_strand_id
1 'polypeptide(L)'
;MERVALPPFRSVTRGPSSILSPVGNPASTDGMMSSHMRFTAFQGNSPGRATPLSMTPELAMLLTQPDFASWREGGGLMMSNALGAPAIRRYFGPAQPGLPYRQISLDAFTAGNDLLYLSQFADDDDWESELQNIKATIGFFQERYVADPSFAAQVDAALRRILRLKLRLYAQESGSGSGQEEALSIGPALRQVAVESADLEPLVGESRQAAFTLMGEVARRSITLLYPDANNLVDAIPPAPRSDDQLLIFTDSRLLRECDGCIAEAAVGPDELANIILRLYGPDATDQIEADQIVSLTFADLAEVLDQESAEMAEPVEPSGGEAAASLANPAPVPRGRRAEPALRLRRSSWTSRPGSMV
;
A
#
# COMPACT_ATOMS: atom_id res chain seq x y z
N MET A 1 22.69 6.41 -10.53
CA MET A 1 21.50 7.03 -9.90
C MET A 1 20.94 8.17 -10.73
N GLU A 2 21.74 9.17 -11.10
CA GLU A 2 21.30 10.33 -11.90
C GLU A 2 20.63 9.97 -13.23
N ARG A 3 21.06 8.87 -13.87
CA ARG A 3 20.53 8.42 -15.17
C ARG A 3 19.28 7.54 -15.10
N VAL A 4 18.92 7.02 -13.92
CA VAL A 4 17.88 5.97 -13.80
C VAL A 4 16.86 6.29 -12.71
N ALA A 5 17.31 6.58 -11.49
CA ALA A 5 16.41 6.74 -10.34
C ALA A 5 15.89 8.17 -10.16
N LEU A 6 16.73 9.18 -10.41
CA LEU A 6 16.34 10.59 -10.26
C LEU A 6 15.51 11.19 -11.42
N PRO A 7 15.61 10.76 -12.69
CA PRO A 7 14.90 11.42 -13.78
C PRO A 7 13.39 11.60 -13.57
N PRO A 8 12.64 10.62 -13.03
CA PRO A 8 11.22 10.80 -12.73
C PRO A 8 10.95 11.89 -11.67
N PHE A 9 11.80 12.00 -10.65
CA PHE A 9 11.69 13.06 -9.64
C PHE A 9 12.03 14.42 -10.24
N ARG A 10 13.12 14.50 -11.02
CA ARG A 10 13.52 15.74 -11.71
C ARG A 10 12.46 16.21 -12.71
N SER A 11 11.70 15.31 -13.33
CA SER A 11 10.64 15.71 -14.25
C SER A 11 9.48 16.42 -13.55
N VAL A 12 9.22 16.12 -12.28
CA VAL A 12 8.14 16.72 -11.49
C VAL A 12 8.61 17.85 -10.56
N THR A 13 9.90 18.17 -10.53
CA THR A 13 10.48 19.25 -9.69
C THR A 13 11.12 20.39 -10.49
N ARG A 14 10.77 20.55 -11.77
CA ARG A 14 11.36 21.61 -12.62
C ARG A 14 11.00 23.04 -12.22
N GLY A 15 10.05 23.21 -11.29
CA GLY A 15 9.57 24.50 -10.80
C GLY A 15 8.40 24.33 -9.82
N PRO A 16 7.76 25.42 -9.39
CA PRO A 16 6.57 25.35 -8.54
C PRO A 16 5.39 24.73 -9.29
N SER A 17 4.56 24.00 -8.56
CA SER A 17 3.26 23.49 -9.03
C SER A 17 2.29 24.64 -9.34
N SER A 18 1.23 24.34 -10.08
CA SER A 18 0.12 25.28 -10.32
C SER A 18 -0.62 25.68 -9.03
N ILE A 19 -0.55 24.88 -7.95
CA ILE A 19 -1.11 25.24 -6.65
C ILE A 19 -0.23 26.32 -5.99
N LEU A 20 1.09 26.11 -5.95
CA LEU A 20 2.04 27.01 -5.28
C LEU A 20 2.32 28.32 -6.04
N SER A 21 1.99 28.37 -7.33
CA SER A 21 2.17 29.53 -8.20
C SER A 21 1.12 29.56 -9.32
N PRO A 22 0.44 30.70 -9.60
CA PRO A 22 -0.49 30.83 -10.72
C PRO A 22 0.13 30.56 -12.10
N VAL A 23 1.45 30.80 -12.24
CA VAL A 23 2.23 30.50 -13.45
C VAL A 23 3.01 29.17 -13.33
N GLY A 24 2.68 28.36 -12.31
CA GLY A 24 3.32 27.09 -12.04
C GLY A 24 2.90 25.99 -13.02
N ASN A 25 3.65 24.89 -13.02
CA ASN A 25 3.42 23.77 -13.92
C ASN A 25 2.44 22.76 -13.29
N PRO A 26 1.33 22.38 -13.95
CA PRO A 26 0.42 21.35 -13.44
C PRO A 26 1.06 19.96 -13.34
N ALA A 27 2.16 19.70 -14.04
CA ALA A 27 2.92 18.46 -13.93
C ALA A 27 3.98 18.49 -12.81
N SER A 28 4.16 19.62 -12.12
CA SER A 28 5.07 19.72 -10.99
C SER A 28 4.37 19.36 -9.69
N THR A 29 5.06 18.57 -8.84
CA THR A 29 4.52 18.12 -7.56
C THR A 29 4.58 19.21 -6.49
N ASP A 30 3.62 19.23 -5.56
CA ASP A 30 3.65 20.08 -4.37
C ASP A 30 4.58 19.53 -3.28
N GLY A 31 4.78 18.22 -3.27
CA GLY A 31 5.52 17.53 -2.23
C GLY A 31 6.15 16.24 -2.71
N MET A 32 7.19 15.79 -2.00
CA MET A 32 7.80 14.48 -2.18
C MET A 32 7.94 13.79 -0.84
N MET A 33 7.84 12.46 -0.85
CA MET A 33 8.07 11.64 0.32
C MET A 33 9.47 11.02 0.27
N SER A 34 10.22 11.11 1.36
CA SER A 34 11.51 10.43 1.49
C SER A 34 11.32 8.99 1.96
N SER A 35 11.90 8.04 1.22
CA SER A 35 11.89 6.62 1.61
C SER A 35 12.95 6.29 2.66
N HIS A 36 12.73 5.22 3.45
CA HIS A 36 13.71 4.68 4.39
C HIS A 36 14.72 3.73 3.72
N MET A 37 15.21 4.09 2.53
CA MET A 37 16.20 3.33 1.79
C MET A 37 17.61 3.88 2.04
N ARG A 38 18.60 3.00 2.01
CA ARG A 38 20.03 3.36 2.09
C ARG A 38 20.54 3.67 0.69
N PHE A 39 21.22 4.80 0.53
CA PHE A 39 21.83 5.18 -0.75
C PHE A 39 23.32 5.44 -0.57
N THR A 40 24.09 4.36 -0.66
CA THR A 40 25.55 4.38 -0.49
C THR A 40 26.26 5.26 -1.52
N ALA A 41 25.64 5.47 -2.70
CA ALA A 41 26.16 6.34 -3.75
C ALA A 41 26.24 7.82 -3.33
N PHE A 42 25.40 8.29 -2.41
CA PHE A 42 25.47 9.66 -1.89
C PHE A 42 26.35 9.78 -0.64
N GLN A 43 26.47 8.70 0.13
CA GLN A 43 27.12 8.70 1.46
C GLN A 43 28.63 8.41 1.41
N GLY A 44 29.19 8.06 0.25
CA GLY A 44 30.62 7.85 0.05
C GLY A 44 31.23 6.77 0.97
N ASN A 45 32.46 7.02 1.46
CA ASN A 45 33.20 6.18 2.41
C ASN A 45 32.99 6.60 3.89
N SER A 46 32.02 7.45 4.19
CA SER A 46 31.81 7.98 5.54
C SER A 46 31.25 6.93 6.52
N PRO A 47 31.60 7.01 7.83
CA PRO A 47 30.89 6.27 8.87
C PRO A 47 29.42 6.74 8.87
N GLY A 48 28.48 5.88 8.50
CA GLY A 48 27.10 6.28 8.19
C GLY A 48 26.49 5.64 6.93
N ARG A 49 27.25 4.79 6.22
CA ARG A 49 26.82 4.04 5.01
C ARG A 49 25.52 3.20 5.15
N ALA A 50 24.99 3.06 6.37
CA ALA A 50 23.75 2.35 6.67
C ALA A 50 22.57 3.26 7.06
N THR A 51 22.76 4.58 7.15
CA THR A 51 21.70 5.51 7.53
C THR A 51 20.71 5.67 6.38
N PRO A 52 19.39 5.57 6.64
CA PRO A 52 18.38 5.83 5.61
C PRO A 52 18.47 7.27 5.06
N LEU A 53 18.22 7.46 3.76
CA LEU A 53 18.27 8.77 3.12
C LEU A 53 17.34 9.80 3.78
N SER A 54 16.21 9.34 4.31
CA SER A 54 15.27 10.19 5.05
C SER A 54 15.83 10.77 6.35
N MET A 55 17.03 10.37 6.80
CA MET A 55 17.61 10.68 8.12
C MET A 55 19.08 11.11 8.04
N THR A 56 19.55 11.47 6.85
CA THR A 56 20.96 11.74 6.59
C THR A 56 21.12 13.12 5.93
N PRO A 57 22.21 13.87 6.19
CA PRO A 57 22.42 15.20 5.61
C PRO A 57 22.44 15.23 4.07
N GLU A 58 22.73 14.10 3.42
CA GLU A 58 22.77 13.96 1.97
C GLU A 58 21.41 14.23 1.32
N LEU A 59 20.29 14.06 2.03
CA LEU A 59 18.97 14.48 1.52
C LEU A 59 18.92 16.00 1.35
N ALA A 60 19.34 16.76 2.36
CA ALA A 60 19.41 18.22 2.26
C ALA A 60 20.36 18.65 1.13
N MET A 61 21.50 17.97 0.97
CA MET A 61 22.44 18.22 -0.14
C MET A 61 21.84 17.89 -1.52
N LEU A 62 21.01 16.85 -1.63
CA LEU A 62 20.30 16.53 -2.87
C LEU A 62 19.32 17.65 -3.24
N LEU A 63 18.62 18.19 -2.25
CA LEU A 63 17.61 19.23 -2.43
C LEU A 63 18.19 20.60 -2.81
N THR A 64 19.50 20.82 -2.64
CA THR A 64 20.19 22.03 -3.10
C THR A 64 20.72 21.92 -4.53
N GLN A 65 20.60 20.75 -5.18
CA GLN A 65 20.99 20.60 -6.58
C GLN A 65 20.06 21.41 -7.50
N PRO A 66 20.52 21.92 -8.66
CA PRO A 66 19.73 22.78 -9.54
C PRO A 66 18.37 22.21 -9.95
N ASP A 67 18.27 20.88 -10.10
CA ASP A 67 17.03 20.19 -10.49
C ASP A 67 15.96 20.15 -9.38
N PHE A 68 16.32 20.48 -8.14
CA PHE A 68 15.44 20.46 -6.97
C PHE A 68 15.36 21.80 -6.24
N ALA A 69 16.42 22.61 -6.29
CA ALA A 69 16.54 23.86 -5.55
C ALA A 69 15.42 24.85 -5.90
N SER A 70 15.14 25.04 -7.19
CA SER A 70 14.07 25.94 -7.65
C SER A 70 12.69 25.51 -7.16
N TRP A 71 12.40 24.20 -7.18
CA TRP A 71 11.18 23.64 -6.62
C TRP A 71 11.10 23.81 -5.09
N ARG A 72 12.21 23.56 -4.40
CA ARG A 72 12.32 23.70 -2.94
C ARG A 72 12.13 25.14 -2.46
N GLU A 73 12.71 26.09 -3.18
CA GLU A 73 12.55 27.54 -2.98
C GLU A 73 11.12 28.01 -3.35
N GLY A 74 10.54 27.38 -4.38
CA GLY A 74 9.16 27.58 -4.82
C GLY A 74 8.10 27.14 -3.80
N GLY A 75 8.50 26.48 -2.70
CA GLY A 75 7.61 26.03 -1.64
C GLY A 75 7.36 24.52 -1.63
N GLY A 76 8.05 23.75 -2.48
CA GLY A 76 7.95 22.29 -2.51
C GLY A 76 8.28 21.65 -1.16
N LEU A 77 7.43 20.72 -0.72
CA LEU A 77 7.51 20.09 0.60
C LEU A 77 8.19 18.72 0.57
N MET A 78 8.93 18.42 1.63
CA MET A 78 9.45 17.09 1.89
C MET A 78 8.74 16.48 3.09
N MET A 79 8.23 15.27 2.93
CA MET A 79 7.60 14.50 3.99
C MET A 79 8.40 13.23 4.24
N SER A 80 8.63 12.86 5.50
CA SER A 80 9.19 11.54 5.80
C SER A 80 8.16 10.46 5.50
N ASN A 81 8.61 9.25 5.13
CA ASN A 81 7.77 8.07 5.33
C ASN A 81 7.59 7.80 6.85
N ALA A 82 6.78 6.80 7.20
CA ALA A 82 6.40 6.49 8.58
C ALA A 82 7.62 6.21 9.45
N LEU A 83 7.88 7.08 10.43
CA LEU A 83 9.07 7.03 11.27
C LEU A 83 9.10 5.82 12.23
N GLY A 84 7.95 5.16 12.44
CA GLY A 84 7.84 3.90 13.16
C GLY A 84 7.95 2.64 12.29
N ALA A 85 8.19 2.79 10.97
CA ALA A 85 8.23 1.66 10.06
C ALA A 85 9.26 0.60 10.47
N PRO A 86 9.03 -0.69 10.19
CA PRO A 86 9.94 -1.78 10.56
C PRO A 86 11.40 -1.58 10.11
N ALA A 87 11.62 -0.88 8.99
CA ALA A 87 12.96 -0.55 8.50
C ALA A 87 13.74 0.37 9.47
N ILE A 88 13.06 1.37 10.04
CA ILE A 88 13.66 2.30 11.02
C ILE A 88 13.90 1.57 12.35
N ARG A 89 12.90 0.82 12.82
CA ARG A 89 13.04 0.01 14.05
C ARG A 89 14.20 -0.96 13.98
N ARG A 90 14.41 -1.62 12.85
CA ARG A 90 15.56 -2.51 12.65
C ARG A 90 16.90 -1.79 12.57
N TYR A 91 16.93 -0.54 12.09
CA TYR A 91 18.16 0.25 12.03
C TYR A 91 18.59 0.72 13.42
N PHE A 92 17.66 1.20 14.26
CA PHE A 92 17.96 1.67 15.62
C PHE A 92 17.94 0.57 16.69
N GLY A 93 17.16 -0.49 16.49
CA GLY A 93 16.90 -1.56 17.46
C GLY A 93 18.12 -2.30 18.02
N PRO A 94 19.26 -2.45 17.30
CA PRO A 94 20.45 -3.05 17.90
C PRO A 94 21.15 -2.19 18.95
N ALA A 95 20.88 -0.87 18.99
CA ALA A 95 21.67 0.09 19.76
C ALA A 95 21.10 0.37 21.17
N GLN A 96 19.80 0.16 21.41
CA GLN A 96 19.17 0.45 22.70
C GLN A 96 17.82 -0.25 22.89
N PRO A 97 17.36 -0.43 24.15
CA PRO A 97 16.00 -0.85 24.44
C PRO A 97 15.00 0.24 24.00
N GLY A 98 14.01 -0.18 23.22
CA GLY A 98 12.90 0.64 22.77
C GLY A 98 13.21 1.64 21.66
N LEU A 99 12.16 2.17 21.04
CA LEU A 99 12.22 3.09 19.90
C LEU A 99 12.79 4.45 20.31
N PRO A 100 13.94 4.90 19.77
CA PRO A 100 14.49 6.23 20.06
C PRO A 100 13.73 7.35 19.31
N TYR A 101 12.44 7.54 19.60
CA TYR A 101 11.55 8.45 18.88
C TYR A 101 12.05 9.90 18.78
N ARG A 102 12.75 10.40 19.81
CA ARG A 102 13.35 11.76 19.79
C ARG A 102 14.48 11.87 18.77
N GLN A 103 15.41 10.90 18.79
CA GLN A 103 16.53 10.85 17.86
C GLN A 103 16.03 10.64 16.43
N ILE A 104 15.10 9.70 16.24
CA ILE A 104 14.52 9.40 14.93
C ILE A 104 13.89 10.66 14.31
N SER A 105 13.09 11.39 15.10
CA SER A 105 12.44 12.60 14.62
C SER A 105 13.44 13.72 14.34
N LEU A 106 14.46 13.88 15.19
CA LEU A 106 15.50 14.87 15.00
C LEU A 106 16.31 14.62 13.73
N ASP A 107 16.73 13.38 13.50
CA ASP A 107 17.51 13.00 12.33
C ASP A 107 16.68 13.17 11.05
N ALA A 108 15.40 12.77 11.08
CA ALA A 108 14.50 12.96 9.94
C ALA A 108 14.26 14.45 9.63
N PHE A 109 14.08 15.28 10.64
CA PHE A 109 13.89 16.72 10.45
C PHE A 109 15.15 17.40 9.92
N THR A 110 16.30 17.15 10.55
CA THR A 110 17.59 17.76 10.17
C THR A 110 18.10 17.27 8.81
N ALA A 111 17.68 16.09 8.34
CA ALA A 111 17.90 15.62 6.98
C ALA A 111 17.18 16.46 5.90
N GLY A 112 16.21 17.30 6.28
CA GLY A 112 15.53 18.23 5.38
C GLY A 112 14.06 17.93 5.11
N ASN A 113 13.41 17.05 5.88
CA ASN A 113 11.96 16.86 5.84
C ASN A 113 11.24 18.00 6.58
N ASP A 114 10.19 18.57 5.99
CA ASP A 114 9.34 19.58 6.65
C ASP A 114 8.22 18.92 7.46
N LEU A 115 7.70 17.80 6.97
CA LEU A 115 6.63 17.02 7.58
C LEU A 115 7.17 15.68 8.06
N LEU A 116 6.91 15.34 9.31
CA LEU A 116 7.29 14.05 9.90
C LEU A 116 6.05 13.17 10.05
N TYR A 117 6.07 11.99 9.43
CA TYR A 117 4.97 11.04 9.55
C TYR A 117 5.16 10.13 10.75
N LEU A 118 4.51 10.48 11.86
CA LEU A 118 4.59 9.77 13.14
C LEU A 118 3.54 8.65 13.20
N SER A 119 3.77 7.58 12.42
CA SER A 119 2.92 6.38 12.39
C SER A 119 3.72 5.14 12.79
N GLN A 120 3.06 4.18 13.44
CA GLN A 120 3.67 3.00 14.07
C GLN A 120 4.74 3.41 15.09
N PHE A 121 4.55 4.56 15.74
CA PHE A 121 5.59 5.30 16.44
C PHE A 121 5.82 4.78 17.86
N ALA A 122 5.74 3.46 18.03
CA ALA A 122 6.01 2.69 19.24
C ALA A 122 6.62 1.32 18.88
N ASP A 123 7.10 0.60 19.90
CA ASP A 123 7.62 -0.78 19.70
C ASP A 123 6.50 -1.82 19.63
N ASP A 124 5.37 -1.51 20.26
CA ASP A 124 4.13 -2.27 20.23
C ASP A 124 3.13 -1.67 19.23
N ASP A 125 1.97 -2.31 19.11
CA ASP A 125 0.83 -1.84 18.31
C ASP A 125 -0.24 -1.25 19.26
N ASP A 126 0.20 -0.44 20.23
CA ASP A 126 -0.66 0.22 21.20
C ASP A 126 -0.72 1.74 20.94
N TRP A 127 -1.94 2.24 20.77
CA TRP A 127 -2.17 3.66 20.48
C TRP A 127 -1.74 4.58 21.63
N GLU A 128 -1.89 4.15 22.89
CA GLU A 128 -1.50 5.01 24.02
C GLU A 128 0.02 5.16 24.06
N SER A 129 0.78 4.06 23.89
CA SER A 129 2.23 4.09 23.69
C SER A 129 2.65 5.02 22.55
N GLU A 130 2.00 4.92 21.39
CA GLU A 130 2.26 5.78 20.22
C GLU A 130 2.00 7.26 20.54
N LEU A 131 0.86 7.56 21.15
CA LEU A 131 0.47 8.92 21.53
C LEU A 131 1.45 9.55 22.54
N GLN A 132 1.93 8.78 23.51
CA GLN A 132 2.93 9.25 24.47
C GLN A 132 4.25 9.59 23.79
N ASN A 133 4.71 8.76 22.84
CA ASN A 133 5.92 9.03 22.06
C ASN A 133 5.78 10.27 21.18
N ILE A 134 4.60 10.49 20.59
CA ILE A 134 4.27 11.71 19.84
C ILE A 134 4.35 12.95 20.74
N LYS A 135 3.67 12.95 21.90
CA LYS A 135 3.71 14.06 22.86
C LYS A 135 5.14 14.36 23.33
N ALA A 136 5.91 13.33 23.65
CA ALA A 136 7.29 13.47 24.08
C ALA A 136 8.20 14.03 22.98
N THR A 137 7.94 13.71 21.71
CA THR A 137 8.64 14.26 20.55
C THR A 137 8.32 15.74 20.35
N ILE A 138 7.05 16.12 20.48
CA ILE A 138 6.62 17.53 20.40
C ILE A 138 7.29 18.36 21.50
N GLY A 139 7.25 17.88 22.75
CA GLY A 139 7.91 18.56 23.88
C GLY A 139 9.41 18.72 23.66
N PHE A 140 10.08 17.66 23.16
CA PHE A 140 11.50 17.72 22.82
C PHE A 140 11.81 18.76 21.72
N PHE A 141 10.97 18.86 20.69
CA PHE A 141 11.14 19.88 19.64
C PHE A 141 10.89 21.30 20.17
N GLN A 142 9.95 21.49 21.09
CA GLN A 142 9.70 22.79 21.73
C GLN A 142 10.90 23.26 22.56
N GLU A 143 11.44 22.38 23.40
CA GLU A 143 12.65 22.67 24.19
C GLU A 143 13.81 23.06 23.26
N ARG A 144 13.98 22.32 22.17
CA ARG A 144 15.07 22.55 21.21
C ARG A 144 14.87 23.84 20.40
N TYR A 145 13.64 24.18 20.02
CA TYR A 145 13.31 25.45 19.36
C TYR A 145 13.69 26.65 20.21
N VAL A 146 13.49 26.58 21.53
CA VAL A 146 13.89 27.66 22.45
C VAL A 146 15.41 27.68 22.66
N ALA A 147 16.04 26.51 22.75
CA ALA A 147 17.46 26.39 23.12
C ALA A 147 18.44 26.61 21.95
N ASP A 148 18.04 26.32 20.71
CA ASP A 148 18.93 26.35 19.53
C ASP A 148 18.34 27.24 18.41
N PRO A 149 18.88 28.46 18.22
CA PRO A 149 18.43 29.37 17.17
C PRO A 149 18.56 28.82 15.74
N SER A 150 19.53 27.93 15.49
CA SER A 150 19.70 27.33 14.17
C SER A 150 18.61 26.30 13.88
N PHE A 151 18.22 25.53 14.91
CA PHE A 151 17.08 24.62 14.83
C PHE A 151 15.77 25.40 14.65
N ALA A 152 15.58 26.50 15.39
CA ALA A 152 14.41 27.36 15.25
C ALA A 152 14.26 27.90 13.81
N ALA A 153 15.36 28.37 13.20
CA ALA A 153 15.34 28.84 11.81
C ALA A 153 14.94 27.74 10.81
N GLN A 154 15.32 26.49 11.04
CA GLN A 154 14.90 25.36 10.21
C GLN A 154 13.40 25.07 10.38
N VAL A 155 12.88 25.13 11.61
CA VAL A 155 11.44 24.97 11.90
C VAL A 155 10.62 26.06 11.22
N ASP A 156 11.06 27.31 11.31
CA ASP A 156 10.37 28.45 10.67
C ASP A 156 10.37 28.31 9.15
N ALA A 157 11.46 27.84 8.55
CA ALA A 157 11.55 27.60 7.11
C ALA A 157 10.59 26.48 6.66
N ALA A 158 10.53 25.37 7.39
CA ALA A 158 9.60 24.27 7.15
C ALA A 158 8.14 24.74 7.29
N LEU A 159 7.81 25.43 8.38
CA LEU A 159 6.48 25.97 8.66
C LEU A 159 6.05 26.96 7.57
N ARG A 160 6.95 27.82 7.08
CA ARG A 160 6.66 28.74 5.99
C ARG A 160 6.22 28.02 4.71
N ARG A 161 6.89 26.92 4.33
CA ARG A 161 6.49 26.13 3.15
C ARG A 161 5.11 25.47 3.38
N ILE A 162 4.88 24.91 4.56
CA ILE A 162 3.61 24.26 4.92
C ILE A 162 2.46 25.27 4.87
N LEU A 163 2.63 26.44 5.49
CA LEU A 163 1.62 27.50 5.50
C LEU A 163 1.37 28.04 4.09
N ARG A 164 2.42 28.23 3.29
CA ARG A 164 2.28 28.64 1.89
C ARG A 164 1.41 27.65 1.10
N LEU A 165 1.67 26.35 1.21
CA LEU A 165 0.86 25.35 0.51
C LEU A 165 -0.59 25.35 1.02
N LYS A 166 -0.80 25.33 2.34
CA LYS A 166 -2.15 25.33 2.94
C LYS A 166 -2.95 26.57 2.54
N LEU A 167 -2.35 27.76 2.58
CA LEU A 167 -3.02 29.00 2.18
C LEU A 167 -3.39 29.01 0.70
N ARG A 168 -2.68 28.30 -0.16
CA ARG A 168 -3.01 28.17 -1.59
C ARG A 168 -4.06 27.10 -1.86
N LEU A 169 -3.98 25.96 -1.18
CA LEU A 169 -4.98 24.89 -1.25
C LEU A 169 -6.36 25.36 -0.75
N TYR A 170 -6.36 26.17 0.31
CA TYR A 170 -7.57 26.64 0.97
C TYR A 170 -7.76 28.15 0.81
N ALA A 171 -7.24 28.72 -0.29
CA ALA A 171 -7.55 30.10 -0.64
C ALA A 171 -9.04 30.19 -1.01
N GLN A 172 -9.71 31.22 -0.53
CA GLN A 172 -10.98 31.64 -1.12
C GLN A 172 -10.65 32.53 -2.31
N GLU A 173 -11.03 32.13 -3.52
CA GLU A 173 -11.20 33.11 -4.59
C GLU A 173 -12.34 34.03 -4.14
N SER A 174 -12.00 35.22 -3.66
CA SER A 174 -13.01 36.25 -3.41
C SER A 174 -13.60 36.57 -4.78
N GLY A 175 -14.85 36.15 -5.00
CA GLY A 175 -15.54 36.30 -6.28
C GLY A 175 -15.31 37.70 -6.88
N SER A 176 -14.72 37.66 -8.06
CA SER A 176 -14.62 38.68 -9.11
C SER A 176 -15.62 39.84 -9.04
N GLY A 177 -15.12 41.08 -9.19
CA GLY A 177 -16.03 42.19 -9.43
C GLY A 177 -15.51 43.62 -9.46
N SER A 178 -14.21 43.92 -9.34
CA SER A 178 -13.66 45.24 -9.74
C SER A 178 -12.15 45.21 -9.56
N GLY A 179 -11.39 45.82 -10.46
CA GLY A 179 -9.92 45.87 -10.45
C GLY A 179 -9.33 46.66 -9.30
N GLN A 180 -9.66 46.30 -8.06
CA GLN A 180 -9.01 46.74 -6.85
C GLN A 180 -8.18 45.56 -6.33
N GLU A 181 -6.94 45.87 -5.97
CA GLU A 181 -5.91 44.94 -5.52
C GLU A 181 -6.50 43.84 -4.63
N GLU A 182 -6.44 42.59 -5.11
CA GLU A 182 -6.91 41.41 -4.40
C GLU A 182 -6.09 41.25 -3.11
N ALA A 183 -6.57 41.86 -2.03
CA ALA A 183 -6.12 41.51 -0.70
C ALA A 183 -6.57 40.07 -0.44
N LEU A 184 -5.61 39.13 -0.48
CA LEU A 184 -5.80 37.77 0.01
C LEU A 184 -6.49 37.86 1.37
N SER A 185 -7.76 37.45 1.46
CA SER A 185 -8.40 37.25 2.75
C SER A 185 -7.75 36.01 3.37
N ILE A 186 -6.69 36.24 4.15
CA ILE A 186 -5.84 35.17 4.70
C ILE A 186 -6.58 34.49 5.85
N GLY A 187 -7.42 33.53 5.50
CA GLY A 187 -8.03 32.62 6.45
C GLY A 187 -8.68 31.45 5.73
N PRO A 188 -8.23 30.20 5.92
CA PRO A 188 -8.98 29.06 5.40
C PRO A 188 -10.35 29.08 6.06
N ALA A 189 -11.41 29.21 5.28
CA ALA A 189 -12.74 28.96 5.82
C ALA A 189 -12.76 27.49 6.26
N LEU A 190 -12.99 27.20 7.54
CA LEU A 190 -13.04 25.81 8.04
C LEU A 190 -13.98 24.91 7.22
N ARG A 191 -15.01 25.51 6.61
CA ARG A 191 -15.90 24.88 5.62
C ARG A 191 -15.20 24.26 4.40
N GLN A 192 -14.06 24.79 3.95
CA GLN A 192 -13.29 24.22 2.84
C GLN A 192 -12.46 23.00 3.23
N VAL A 193 -12.25 22.76 4.53
CA VAL A 193 -11.45 21.65 5.06
C VAL A 193 -12.34 20.59 5.69
N ALA A 194 -13.52 20.97 6.20
CA ALA A 194 -14.50 20.05 6.72
C ALA A 194 -15.12 19.25 5.57
N VAL A 195 -15.06 17.93 5.67
CA VAL A 195 -15.77 17.01 4.77
C VAL A 195 -17.17 16.81 5.34
N GLU A 196 -18.19 17.23 4.61
CA GLU A 196 -19.59 16.99 4.94
C GLU A 196 -20.11 15.76 4.19
N SER A 197 -21.27 15.23 4.58
CA SER A 197 -21.87 14.09 3.89
C SER A 197 -22.18 14.37 2.41
N ALA A 198 -22.44 15.64 2.07
CA ALA A 198 -22.66 16.07 0.69
C ALA A 198 -21.39 15.95 -0.17
N ASP A 199 -20.19 16.11 0.40
CA ASP A 199 -18.92 15.95 -0.32
C ASP A 199 -18.64 14.48 -0.70
N LEU A 200 -19.41 13.54 -0.14
CA LEU A 200 -19.36 12.12 -0.48
C LEU A 200 -20.31 11.76 -1.64
N GLU A 201 -21.18 12.68 -2.09
CA GLU A 201 -22.09 12.45 -3.22
C GLU A 201 -21.37 11.97 -4.50
N PRO A 202 -20.17 12.48 -4.86
CA PRO A 202 -19.42 11.96 -6.01
C PRO A 202 -19.00 10.49 -5.89
N LEU A 203 -18.96 9.94 -4.67
CA LEU A 203 -18.64 8.53 -4.43
C LEU A 203 -19.83 7.59 -4.61
N VAL A 204 -21.02 8.13 -4.89
CA VAL A 204 -22.26 7.38 -5.13
C VAL A 204 -22.93 7.82 -6.45
N GLY A 205 -24.01 7.13 -6.85
CA GLY A 205 -24.82 7.51 -8.01
C GLY A 205 -24.06 7.51 -9.34
N GLU A 206 -24.40 8.49 -10.21
CA GLU A 206 -23.88 8.61 -11.58
C GLU A 206 -22.36 8.81 -11.64
N SER A 207 -21.79 9.62 -10.74
CA SER A 207 -20.34 9.87 -10.67
C SER A 207 -19.56 8.58 -10.42
N ARG A 208 -20.07 7.71 -9.52
CA ARG A 208 -19.49 6.40 -9.27
C ARG A 208 -19.60 5.48 -10.50
N GLN A 209 -20.73 5.49 -11.19
CA GLN A 209 -20.93 4.70 -12.42
C GLN A 209 -20.00 5.14 -13.56
N ALA A 210 -19.81 6.45 -13.73
CA ALA A 210 -18.86 6.99 -14.70
C ALA A 210 -17.42 6.58 -14.36
N ALA A 211 -17.04 6.64 -13.08
CA ALA A 211 -15.74 6.17 -12.62
C ALA A 211 -15.54 4.67 -12.88
N PHE A 212 -16.54 3.82 -12.60
CA PHE A 212 -16.49 2.39 -12.91
C PHE A 212 -16.37 2.12 -14.41
N THR A 213 -17.05 2.89 -15.25
CA THR A 213 -16.95 2.77 -16.71
C THR A 213 -15.52 3.06 -17.17
N LEU A 214 -14.93 4.16 -16.69
CA LEU A 214 -13.54 4.51 -16.98
C LEU A 214 -12.56 3.45 -16.45
N MET A 215 -12.76 2.95 -15.22
CA MET A 215 -11.94 1.87 -14.67
C MET A 215 -12.02 0.61 -15.53
N GLY A 216 -13.21 0.25 -16.04
CA GLY A 216 -13.37 -0.87 -16.97
C GLY A 216 -12.63 -0.65 -18.29
N GLU A 217 -12.60 0.57 -18.82
CA GLU A 217 -11.80 0.90 -20.01
C GLU A 217 -10.29 0.78 -19.76
N VAL A 218 -9.81 1.31 -18.64
CA VAL A 218 -8.41 1.21 -18.23
C VAL A 218 -8.03 -0.26 -18.04
N ALA A 219 -8.86 -1.05 -17.35
CA ALA A 219 -8.64 -2.47 -17.14
C ALA A 219 -8.51 -3.21 -18.49
N ARG A 220 -9.45 -3.01 -19.41
CA ARG A 220 -9.41 -3.63 -20.75
C ARG A 220 -8.15 -3.25 -21.55
N ARG A 221 -7.73 -1.98 -21.49
CA ARG A 221 -6.52 -1.51 -22.19
C ARG A 221 -5.22 -1.95 -21.52
N SER A 222 -5.27 -2.36 -20.25
CA SER A 222 -4.10 -2.80 -19.48
C SER A 222 -3.77 -4.29 -19.66
N ILE A 223 -4.69 -5.09 -20.19
CA ILE A 223 -4.46 -6.52 -20.47
C ILE A 223 -3.31 -6.63 -21.46
N THR A 224 -2.22 -7.29 -21.03
CA THR A 224 -1.03 -7.52 -21.84
C THR A 224 -0.87 -9.01 -22.06
N LEU A 225 -1.00 -9.45 -23.32
CA LEU A 225 -0.72 -10.82 -23.69
C LEU A 225 0.80 -11.02 -23.77
N LEU A 226 1.36 -11.80 -22.84
CA LEU A 226 2.80 -12.08 -22.81
C LEU A 226 3.19 -13.20 -23.78
N TYR A 227 2.29 -14.17 -23.98
CA TYR A 227 2.50 -15.27 -24.90
C TYR A 227 1.15 -15.85 -25.36
N PRO A 228 1.00 -16.21 -26.65
CA PRO A 228 1.92 -15.94 -27.76
C PRO A 228 1.96 -14.44 -28.12
N ASP A 229 3.00 -14.01 -28.83
CA ASP A 229 3.11 -12.61 -29.32
C ASP A 229 1.90 -12.27 -30.21
N ALA A 230 1.34 -11.07 -30.04
CA ALA A 230 0.18 -10.55 -30.77
C ALA A 230 0.29 -10.69 -32.28
N ASN A 231 1.50 -10.52 -32.85
CA ASN A 231 1.74 -10.66 -34.29
C ASN A 231 1.65 -12.11 -34.79
N ASN A 232 1.75 -13.07 -33.88
CA ASN A 232 1.69 -14.51 -34.14
C ASN A 232 0.39 -15.13 -33.62
N LEU A 233 -0.61 -14.32 -33.22
CA LEU A 233 -1.95 -14.85 -32.94
C LEU A 233 -2.59 -15.26 -34.27
N VAL A 234 -2.69 -16.57 -34.47
CA VAL A 234 -3.47 -17.14 -35.57
C VAL A 234 -4.97 -17.14 -35.21
N ASP A 235 -5.29 -17.28 -33.92
CA ASP A 235 -6.65 -17.35 -33.38
C ASP A 235 -6.82 -16.40 -32.18
N ALA A 236 -8.08 -16.09 -31.84
CA ALA A 236 -8.41 -15.36 -30.62
C ALA A 236 -8.03 -16.18 -29.37
N ILE A 237 -7.36 -15.54 -28.39
CA ILE A 237 -6.93 -16.17 -27.14
C ILE A 237 -7.55 -15.47 -25.93
N PRO A 238 -8.26 -16.20 -25.05
CA PRO A 238 -8.83 -17.53 -25.28
C PRO A 238 -10.03 -17.46 -26.27
N PRO A 239 -10.34 -18.54 -27.01
CA PRO A 239 -11.53 -18.59 -27.83
C PRO A 239 -12.80 -18.51 -26.97
N ALA A 240 -13.92 -18.07 -27.57
CA ALA A 240 -15.22 -18.19 -26.92
C ALA A 240 -15.56 -19.67 -26.64
N PRO A 241 -16.23 -19.99 -25.51
CA PRO A 241 -16.65 -21.35 -25.20
C PRO A 241 -17.55 -21.94 -26.28
N ARG A 242 -17.47 -23.25 -26.48
CA ARG A 242 -18.39 -24.02 -27.33
C ARG A 242 -19.44 -24.73 -26.48
N SER A 243 -20.54 -25.11 -27.12
CA SER A 243 -21.66 -25.80 -26.47
C SER A 243 -21.30 -27.12 -25.80
N ASP A 244 -20.20 -27.76 -26.20
CA ASP A 244 -19.69 -29.01 -25.64
C ASP A 244 -18.55 -28.84 -24.63
N ASP A 245 -18.10 -27.61 -24.38
CA ASP A 245 -16.99 -27.35 -23.44
C ASP A 245 -17.42 -27.59 -21.99
N GLN A 246 -16.46 -27.97 -21.15
CA GLN A 246 -16.58 -28.06 -19.70
C GLN A 246 -15.49 -27.18 -19.09
N LEU A 247 -15.90 -26.19 -18.29
CA LEU A 247 -15.00 -25.17 -17.77
C LEU A 247 -14.74 -25.44 -16.31
N LEU A 248 -13.46 -25.60 -15.97
CA LEU A 248 -12.99 -25.65 -14.59
C LEU A 248 -12.21 -24.37 -14.29
N ILE A 249 -12.69 -23.63 -13.30
CA ILE A 249 -12.11 -22.34 -12.90
C ILE A 249 -11.54 -22.50 -11.49
N PHE A 250 -10.27 -22.13 -11.33
CA PHE A 250 -9.64 -22.00 -10.02
C PHE A 250 -9.39 -20.52 -9.72
N THR A 251 -9.96 -20.03 -8.62
CA THR A 251 -9.83 -18.63 -8.20
C THR A 251 -9.14 -18.55 -6.83
N ASP A 252 -8.20 -17.62 -6.67
CA ASP A 252 -7.65 -17.28 -5.36
C ASP A 252 -8.66 -16.41 -4.58
N SER A 253 -9.72 -17.04 -4.09
CA SER A 253 -10.78 -16.39 -3.32
C SER A 253 -10.38 -16.31 -1.84
N ARG A 254 -9.84 -15.16 -1.43
CA ARG A 254 -9.50 -14.89 -0.03
C ARG A 254 -10.44 -13.86 0.56
N LEU A 255 -10.86 -14.10 1.81
CA LEU A 255 -11.59 -13.12 2.59
C LEU A 255 -10.64 -11.99 3.01
N LEU A 256 -11.00 -10.78 2.60
CA LEU A 256 -10.35 -9.55 2.99
C LEU A 256 -11.27 -8.77 3.93
N ARG A 257 -10.66 -8.02 4.84
CA ARG A 257 -11.37 -7.14 5.76
C ARG A 257 -10.66 -5.80 5.79
N GLU A 258 -11.35 -4.74 5.39
CA GLU A 258 -10.75 -3.40 5.28
C GLU A 258 -10.52 -2.72 6.64
N CYS A 259 -11.29 -3.09 7.67
CA CYS A 259 -11.20 -2.54 9.01
C CYS A 259 -11.61 -3.56 10.08
N ASP A 260 -11.22 -3.37 11.34
CA ASP A 260 -11.47 -4.40 12.38
C ASP A 260 -12.93 -4.75 12.64
N GLY A 261 -13.85 -3.81 12.38
CA GLY A 261 -15.30 -4.02 12.49
C GLY A 261 -16.02 -4.29 11.17
N CYS A 262 -15.30 -4.28 10.03
CA CYS A 262 -15.90 -4.44 8.71
C CYS A 262 -16.29 -5.90 8.46
N ILE A 263 -17.32 -6.12 7.63
CA ILE A 263 -17.65 -7.46 7.14
C ILE A 263 -16.48 -7.95 6.28
N ALA A 264 -16.12 -9.22 6.44
CA ALA A 264 -15.12 -9.84 5.58
C ALA A 264 -15.74 -10.22 4.24
N GLU A 265 -15.15 -9.78 3.14
CA GLU A 265 -15.63 -10.01 1.78
C GLU A 265 -14.54 -10.70 0.95
N ALA A 266 -14.94 -11.53 -0.02
CA ALA A 266 -13.98 -12.17 -0.92
C ALA A 266 -13.42 -11.14 -1.91
N ALA A 267 -12.09 -11.08 -2.06
CA ALA A 267 -11.43 -10.18 -3.02
C ALA A 267 -11.92 -10.42 -4.46
N VAL A 268 -12.07 -11.70 -4.80
CA VAL A 268 -12.78 -12.21 -5.98
C VAL A 268 -13.61 -13.37 -5.45
N GLY A 269 -14.94 -13.30 -5.61
CA GLY A 269 -15.82 -14.38 -5.19
C GLY A 269 -15.51 -15.68 -5.94
N PRO A 270 -15.71 -16.85 -5.32
CA PRO A 270 -15.41 -18.15 -5.95
C PRO A 270 -16.15 -18.32 -7.29
N ASP A 271 -17.39 -17.87 -7.36
CA ASP A 271 -18.25 -18.00 -8.54
C ASP A 271 -18.26 -16.74 -9.43
N GLU A 272 -17.50 -15.70 -9.10
CA GLU A 272 -17.58 -14.40 -9.79
C GLU A 272 -17.21 -14.54 -11.27
N LEU A 273 -16.14 -15.29 -11.58
CA LEU A 273 -15.73 -15.56 -12.96
C LEU A 273 -16.75 -16.43 -13.71
N ALA A 274 -17.33 -17.44 -13.06
CA ALA A 274 -18.38 -18.26 -13.66
C ALA A 274 -19.62 -17.42 -14.01
N ASN A 275 -20.05 -16.55 -13.10
CA ASN A 275 -21.16 -15.63 -13.33
C ASN A 275 -20.88 -14.65 -14.47
N ILE A 276 -19.63 -14.16 -14.59
CA ILE A 276 -19.21 -13.32 -15.72
C ILE A 276 -19.29 -14.11 -17.04
N ILE A 277 -18.80 -15.35 -17.06
CA ILE A 277 -18.86 -16.22 -18.25
C ILE A 277 -20.30 -16.49 -18.65
N LEU A 278 -21.18 -16.84 -17.71
CA LEU A 278 -22.61 -17.06 -17.98
C LEU A 278 -23.31 -15.79 -18.47
N ARG A 279 -22.95 -14.61 -17.94
CA ARG A 279 -23.49 -13.35 -18.43
C ARG A 279 -23.06 -13.02 -19.86
N LEU A 280 -21.88 -13.49 -20.28
CA LEU A 280 -21.35 -13.22 -21.63
C LEU A 280 -21.75 -14.29 -22.64
N TYR A 281 -21.84 -15.54 -22.22
CA TYR A 281 -21.97 -16.70 -23.11
C TYR A 281 -23.14 -17.62 -22.78
N GLY A 282 -23.85 -17.38 -21.68
CA GLY A 282 -24.94 -18.21 -21.20
C GLY A 282 -26.24 -18.09 -22.00
N PRO A 283 -27.33 -18.73 -21.54
CA PRO A 283 -28.61 -18.81 -22.26
C PRO A 283 -29.24 -17.44 -22.54
N ASP A 284 -29.05 -16.49 -21.62
CA ASP A 284 -29.55 -15.11 -21.76
C ASP A 284 -28.64 -14.22 -22.63
N ALA A 285 -27.54 -14.77 -23.16
CA ALA A 285 -26.55 -14.06 -23.97
C ALA A 285 -26.36 -14.72 -25.34
N THR A 286 -25.28 -15.49 -25.54
CA THR A 286 -25.00 -16.14 -26.84
C THR A 286 -25.42 -17.60 -26.89
N ASP A 287 -25.98 -18.16 -25.81
CA ASP A 287 -26.47 -19.54 -25.72
C ASP A 287 -25.38 -20.58 -26.08
N GLN A 288 -24.16 -20.35 -25.60
CA GLN A 288 -22.98 -21.18 -25.87
C GLN A 288 -22.60 -22.07 -24.69
N ILE A 289 -23.05 -21.76 -23.48
CA ILE A 289 -22.68 -22.49 -22.27
C ILE A 289 -23.79 -22.48 -21.23
N GLU A 290 -24.02 -23.60 -20.57
CA GLU A 290 -24.98 -23.75 -19.48
C GLU A 290 -24.29 -23.71 -18.11
N ALA A 291 -25.06 -23.42 -17.06
CA ALA A 291 -24.52 -23.29 -15.70
C ALA A 291 -23.90 -24.60 -15.16
N ASP A 292 -24.40 -25.76 -15.59
CA ASP A 292 -23.88 -27.07 -15.21
C ASP A 292 -22.57 -27.45 -15.90
N GLN A 293 -22.15 -26.68 -16.92
CA GLN A 293 -20.88 -26.86 -17.63
C GLN A 293 -19.72 -26.09 -16.98
N ILE A 294 -19.98 -25.30 -15.94
CA ILE A 294 -18.96 -24.50 -15.26
C ILE A 294 -18.82 -24.97 -13.82
N VAL A 295 -17.61 -25.42 -13.47
CA VAL A 295 -17.22 -25.76 -12.10
C VAL A 295 -16.25 -24.69 -11.61
N SER A 296 -16.60 -24.01 -10.52
CA SER A 296 -15.74 -23.05 -9.84
C SER A 296 -15.21 -23.63 -8.55
N LEU A 297 -13.89 -23.62 -8.38
CA LEU A 297 -13.18 -24.04 -7.18
C LEU A 297 -12.23 -22.94 -6.73
N THR A 298 -11.90 -22.93 -5.45
CA THR A 298 -10.89 -22.05 -4.89
C THR A 298 -9.51 -22.70 -4.92
N PHE A 299 -8.46 -21.89 -4.77
CA PHE A 299 -7.11 -22.44 -4.56
C PHE A 299 -6.98 -23.24 -3.26
N ALA A 300 -7.83 -22.98 -2.26
CA ALA A 300 -7.88 -23.78 -1.05
C ALA A 300 -8.46 -25.18 -1.34
N ASP A 301 -9.52 -25.26 -2.15
CA ASP A 301 -10.10 -26.54 -2.58
C ASP A 301 -9.09 -27.34 -3.41
N LEU A 302 -8.35 -26.67 -4.31
CA LEU A 302 -7.28 -27.32 -5.08
C LEU A 302 -6.16 -27.86 -4.19
N ALA A 303 -5.74 -27.09 -3.19
CA ALA A 303 -4.72 -27.53 -2.24
C ALA A 303 -5.18 -28.76 -1.45
N GLU A 304 -6.44 -28.79 -1.00
CA GLU A 304 -7.00 -29.93 -0.28
C GLU A 304 -7.01 -31.20 -1.14
N VAL A 305 -7.38 -31.10 -2.42
CA VAL A 305 -7.36 -32.23 -3.36
C VAL A 305 -5.93 -32.75 -3.58
N LEU A 306 -4.97 -31.85 -3.81
CA LEU A 306 -3.57 -32.23 -4.03
C LEU A 306 -2.93 -32.86 -2.78
N ASP A 307 -3.30 -32.39 -1.59
CA ASP A 307 -2.84 -32.97 -0.32
C ASP A 307 -3.42 -34.36 -0.08
N GLN A 308 -4.69 -34.58 -0.43
CA GLN A 308 -5.35 -35.90 -0.34
C GLN A 308 -4.71 -36.91 -1.30
N GLU A 309 -4.47 -36.53 -2.57
CA GLU A 309 -3.76 -37.40 -3.53
C GLU A 309 -2.35 -37.74 -3.05
N SER A 310 -1.63 -36.76 -2.49
CA SER A 310 -0.30 -36.99 -1.94
C SER A 310 -0.31 -37.95 -0.74
N ALA A 311 -1.35 -37.90 0.09
CA ALA A 311 -1.52 -38.81 1.22
C ALA A 311 -1.89 -40.24 0.77
N GLU A 312 -2.76 -40.39 -0.22
CA GLU A 312 -3.12 -41.69 -0.80
C GLU A 312 -1.91 -42.33 -1.52
N MET A 313 -1.08 -41.54 -2.18
CA MET A 313 0.17 -42.03 -2.78
C MET A 313 1.26 -42.37 -1.74
N ALA A 314 1.14 -41.87 -0.51
CA ALA A 314 2.08 -42.11 0.58
C ALA A 314 1.64 -43.26 1.51
N GLU A 315 0.44 -43.83 1.35
CA GLU A 315 0.06 -45.03 2.09
C GLU A 315 0.92 -46.22 1.64
N PRO A 316 1.64 -46.89 2.57
CA PRO A 316 2.44 -48.05 2.22
C PRO A 316 1.51 -49.19 1.83
N VAL A 317 1.69 -49.70 0.61
CA VAL A 317 1.13 -51.01 0.21
C VAL A 317 1.60 -52.04 1.23
N GLU A 318 0.68 -52.58 2.04
CA GLU A 318 1.00 -53.65 2.97
C GLU A 318 1.62 -54.82 2.19
N PRO A 319 2.82 -55.30 2.55
CA PRO A 319 3.39 -56.45 1.89
C PRO A 319 2.60 -57.70 2.31
N SER A 320 1.87 -58.28 1.35
CA SER A 320 1.29 -59.61 1.51
C SER A 320 2.39 -60.66 1.61
N GLY A 321 2.70 -61.06 2.85
CA GLY A 321 3.29 -62.36 3.20
C GLY A 321 4.79 -62.54 2.97
N GLY A 322 5.46 -63.07 3.99
CA GLY A 322 6.66 -63.89 3.80
C GLY A 322 7.91 -63.47 4.56
N GLU A 323 8.14 -64.18 5.66
CA GLU A 323 9.44 -64.51 6.26
C GLU A 323 10.25 -63.46 7.05
N ALA A 324 10.64 -63.94 8.23
CA ALA A 324 11.46 -63.28 9.22
C ALA A 324 12.91 -63.12 8.74
N ALA A 325 13.49 -61.95 9.00
CA ALA A 325 14.94 -61.80 9.07
C ALA A 325 15.33 -60.85 10.20
N ALA A 326 16.39 -61.25 10.89
CA ALA A 326 16.84 -60.78 12.19
C ALA A 326 17.19 -59.28 12.27
N SER A 327 16.89 -58.73 13.44
CA SER A 327 17.29 -57.42 13.94
C SER A 327 18.81 -57.32 14.16
N LEU A 328 19.43 -56.30 13.58
CA LEU A 328 20.71 -55.75 14.02
C LEU A 328 20.50 -54.29 14.44
N ALA A 329 20.78 -54.03 15.71
CA ALA A 329 20.62 -52.75 16.38
C ALA A 329 21.80 -51.79 16.12
N ASN A 330 21.49 -50.50 15.92
CA ASN A 330 22.10 -49.31 16.58
C ASN A 330 21.75 -48.00 15.83
N PRO A 331 21.91 -46.81 16.44
CA PRO A 331 21.42 -46.37 17.75
C PRO A 331 20.57 -45.08 17.64
N ALA A 332 19.94 -44.68 18.74
CA ALA A 332 18.97 -43.57 18.83
C ALA A 332 19.53 -42.17 18.49
N PRO A 333 18.74 -41.29 17.84
CA PRO A 333 18.98 -39.86 17.85
C PRO A 333 18.31 -39.15 19.05
N VAL A 334 19.06 -38.19 19.59
CA VAL A 334 18.77 -37.30 20.72
C VAL A 334 17.45 -36.51 20.56
N PRO A 335 16.64 -36.30 21.61
CA PRO A 335 15.35 -35.61 21.49
C PRO A 335 15.52 -34.10 21.29
N ARG A 336 14.93 -33.56 20.21
CA ARG A 336 14.65 -32.12 20.07
C ARG A 336 13.30 -31.80 20.68
N GLY A 337 13.27 -30.70 21.44
CA GLY A 337 12.17 -30.29 22.30
C GLY A 337 10.85 -30.01 21.58
N ARG A 338 9.77 -30.23 22.34
CA ARG A 338 8.36 -29.96 22.03
C ARG A 338 8.17 -28.55 21.46
N ARG A 339 7.63 -28.44 20.25
CA ARG A 339 6.75 -27.32 19.87
C ARG A 339 5.32 -27.71 20.23
N ALA A 340 4.62 -26.80 20.89
CA ALA A 340 3.20 -26.91 21.18
C ALA A 340 2.40 -26.69 19.89
N GLU A 341 1.52 -27.63 19.56
CA GLU A 341 0.41 -27.42 18.63
C GLU A 341 -0.78 -26.82 19.40
N PRO A 342 -1.49 -25.82 18.84
CA PRO A 342 -2.81 -25.46 19.34
C PRO A 342 -3.87 -26.39 18.72
N ALA A 343 -4.56 -27.14 19.58
CA ALA A 343 -5.71 -27.95 19.20
C ALA A 343 -6.92 -27.05 18.91
N LEU A 344 -7.33 -26.96 17.64
CA LEU A 344 -8.64 -26.45 17.24
C LEU A 344 -9.49 -27.63 16.74
N ARG A 345 -10.28 -28.20 17.65
CA ARG A 345 -11.34 -29.15 17.32
C ARG A 345 -12.54 -28.36 16.77
N LEU A 346 -12.76 -28.38 15.47
CA LEU A 346 -14.03 -27.96 14.88
C LEU A 346 -14.97 -29.16 14.76
N ARG A 347 -16.03 -29.14 15.57
CA ARG A 347 -17.18 -30.04 15.44
C ARG A 347 -17.88 -29.74 14.11
N ARG A 348 -18.07 -30.77 13.28
CA ARG A 348 -19.01 -30.73 12.17
C ARG A 348 -20.43 -30.48 12.71
N SER A 349 -21.05 -29.38 12.33
CA SER A 349 -22.50 -29.18 12.44
C SER A 349 -23.08 -29.01 11.04
N SER A 350 -23.85 -30.00 10.61
CA SER A 350 -24.67 -29.97 9.40
C SER A 350 -25.74 -28.88 9.51
N TRP A 351 -25.72 -27.90 8.61
CA TRP A 351 -26.84 -26.97 8.43
C TRP A 351 -27.48 -27.24 7.07
N THR A 352 -28.71 -27.75 7.13
CA THR A 352 -29.64 -27.83 6.02
C THR A 352 -30.29 -26.46 5.84
N SER A 353 -30.20 -25.90 4.65
CA SER A 353 -30.85 -24.65 4.28
C SER A 353 -32.34 -24.86 4.03
N ARG A 354 -33.17 -24.00 4.62
CA ARG A 354 -34.57 -23.79 4.22
C ARG A 354 -34.73 -22.33 3.77
N PRO A 355 -35.46 -22.05 2.68
CA PRO A 355 -35.62 -20.70 2.16
C PRO A 355 -36.66 -19.93 2.96
N GLY A 356 -36.36 -18.67 3.30
CA GLY A 356 -37.25 -17.72 3.96
C GLY A 356 -37.50 -16.51 3.06
N SER A 357 -38.79 -16.21 2.87
CA SER A 357 -39.38 -15.21 1.98
C SER A 357 -38.94 -13.76 2.27
N MET A 358 -38.82 -12.98 1.18
CA MET A 358 -38.78 -11.52 1.16
C MET A 358 -40.03 -10.89 1.79
N VAL A 359 -39.81 -9.81 2.54
CA VAL A 359 -40.58 -8.55 2.53
C VAL A 359 -39.57 -7.41 2.57
#